data_AF-A0A5C3KU88-F1
#
_entry.id   AF-A0A5C3KU88-F1
#
_cell.length_a   1.000
_cell.length_b   1.000
_cell.length_c   1.000
_cell.angle_alpha   90.00
_cell.angle_beta   90.00
_cell.angle_gamma   90.00
#
_symmetry.space_group_name_H-M   'P 1'
#
loop_
_entity.id
_entity.type
_entity.pdbx_description
1 polymer ?
#
loop_
_entity_poly.entity_id
_entity_poly.type
_entity_poly.pdbx_seq_one_letter_code
_entity_poly.pdbx_strand_id
1 'polypeptide(L)'
;MIHTNPQTILHITSNLNTLIDAPPQTKSEAVLIAALSELKVENENLKHCLIELQATNILNETYCNKLRMQLAGKEEKATRKGEKRGKLMGDGLPHMLTDDEFYERVVEFTEWQC
;
A
#
# COMPACT_ATOMS: atom_id res chain seq x y z
N MET A 1 -6.49 5.33 25.05
CA MET A 1 -5.03 5.04 25.05
C MET A 1 -4.86 3.61 25.55
N ILE A 2 -4.61 2.66 24.65
CA ILE A 2 -4.45 1.25 25.02
C ILE A 2 -2.98 1.07 25.41
N HIS A 3 -2.72 0.95 26.70
CA HIS A 3 -1.38 0.65 27.21
C HIS A 3 -1.13 -0.85 27.01
N THR A 4 -0.65 -1.23 25.83
CA THR A 4 -0.12 -2.57 25.63
C THR A 4 1.23 -2.66 26.34
N ASN A 5 1.25 -3.31 27.50
CA ASN A 5 2.48 -3.66 28.21
C ASN A 5 3.24 -4.72 27.38
N PRO A 6 4.44 -4.44 26.84
CA PRO A 6 5.15 -5.39 25.97
C PRO A 6 5.93 -6.47 26.75
N GLN A 7 5.83 -6.57 28.08
CA GLN A 7 6.82 -7.32 28.87
C GLN A 7 6.53 -8.81 29.13
N THR A 8 5.42 -9.40 28.67
CA THR A 8 5.09 -10.79 29.05
C THR A 8 5.60 -11.87 28.08
N ILE A 9 6.03 -11.52 26.86
CA ILE A 9 6.41 -12.53 25.85
C ILE A 9 7.86 -13.02 26.03
N LEU A 10 8.78 -12.14 26.45
CA LEU A 10 10.22 -12.46 26.53
C LEU A 10 10.57 -13.44 27.65
N HIS A 11 9.82 -13.45 28.76
CA HIS A 11 10.08 -14.36 29.89
C HIS A 11 9.61 -15.79 29.61
N ILE A 12 8.62 -15.97 28.71
CA ILE A 12 8.11 -17.28 28.34
C ILE A 12 9.09 -17.97 27.37
N THR A 13 9.65 -17.24 26.41
CA THR A 13 10.57 -17.82 25.42
C THR A 13 11.90 -18.28 26.03
N SER A 14 12.46 -17.56 27.01
CA SER A 14 13.64 -18.02 27.75
C SER A 14 13.35 -19.30 28.55
N ASN A 15 12.15 -19.40 29.15
CA ASN A 15 11.73 -20.56 29.91
C ASN A 15 11.47 -21.81 29.01
N LEU A 16 10.90 -21.60 27.83
CA LEU A 16 10.65 -22.69 26.88
C LEU A 16 11.95 -23.33 26.36
N ASN A 17 12.98 -22.53 26.10
CA ASN A 17 14.28 -23.06 25.69
C ASN A 17 14.90 -23.92 26.80
N THR A 18 14.87 -23.43 28.04
CA THR A 18 15.37 -24.20 29.19
C THR A 18 14.61 -25.50 29.42
N LEU A 19 13.32 -25.56 29.04
CA LEU A 19 12.49 -26.75 29.17
C LEU A 19 12.76 -27.78 28.06
N ILE A 20 13.04 -27.32 26.83
CA ILE A 20 13.41 -28.20 25.71
C ILE A 20 14.80 -28.81 25.92
N ASP A 21 15.74 -28.04 26.47
CA ASP A 21 17.12 -28.47 26.69
C ASP A 21 17.29 -29.41 27.91
N ALA A 22 16.24 -29.54 28.74
CA ALA A 22 16.26 -30.40 29.92
C ALA A 22 16.19 -31.91 29.54
N PRO A 23 16.96 -32.78 30.21
CA PRO A 23 16.90 -34.21 29.96
C PRO A 23 15.58 -34.81 30.48
N PRO A 24 14.83 -35.56 29.66
CA PRO A 24 13.57 -36.15 30.09
C PRO A 24 13.82 -37.25 31.12
N GLN A 25 13.08 -37.20 32.23
CA GLN A 25 13.12 -38.20 33.30
C GLN A 25 12.10 -39.32 33.06
N THR A 26 11.05 -39.07 32.28
CA THR A 26 10.00 -40.04 31.96
C THR A 26 9.76 -40.17 30.46
N LYS A 27 9.19 -41.30 30.02
CA LYS A 27 8.79 -41.50 28.62
C LYS A 27 7.73 -40.49 28.18
N SER A 28 6.83 -40.09 29.08
CA SER A 28 5.79 -39.09 28.81
C SER A 28 6.40 -37.72 28.54
N GLU A 29 7.35 -37.32 29.38
CA GLU A 29 8.09 -36.07 29.23
C GLU A 29 8.88 -36.02 27.92
N ALA A 30 9.51 -37.12 27.51
CA ALA A 30 10.19 -37.19 26.21
C ALA A 30 9.25 -36.91 25.03
N VAL A 31 8.01 -37.42 25.07
CA VAL A 31 7.00 -37.16 24.02
C VAL A 31 6.56 -35.70 24.05
N LEU A 32 6.35 -35.13 25.24
CA LEU A 32 5.95 -33.72 25.38
C LEU A 32 7.05 -32.75 24.90
N ILE A 33 8.32 -33.01 25.26
CA ILE A 33 9.46 -32.20 24.80
C ILE A 33 9.58 -32.25 23.28
N ALA A 34 9.42 -33.44 22.67
CA ALA A 34 9.45 -33.59 21.22
C ALA A 34 8.36 -32.75 20.54
N ALA A 35 7.10 -32.87 20.99
CA ALA A 35 5.98 -32.10 20.46
C ALA A 35 6.14 -30.60 20.67
N LEU A 36 6.70 -30.18 21.80
CA LEU A 36 6.96 -28.77 22.10
C LEU A 36 8.06 -28.20 21.20
N SER A 37 9.10 -28.98 20.89
CA SER A 37 10.15 -28.57 19.95
C SER A 37 9.60 -28.37 18.54
N GLU A 38 8.71 -29.26 18.08
CA GLU A 38 8.07 -29.20 16.77
C GLU A 38 7.18 -27.96 16.66
N LEU A 39 6.31 -27.75 17.65
CA LEU A 39 5.45 -26.57 17.74
C LEU A 39 6.25 -25.28 17.78
N LYS A 40 7.39 -25.26 18.48
CA LYS A 40 8.26 -24.08 18.53
C LYS A 40 8.81 -23.75 17.14
N VAL A 41 9.33 -24.74 16.41
CA VAL A 41 9.85 -24.55 15.05
C VAL A 41 8.75 -24.05 14.12
N GLU A 42 7.57 -24.66 14.17
CA GLU A 42 6.42 -24.23 13.37
C GLU A 42 6.02 -22.78 13.70
N ASN A 43 5.97 -22.42 14.98
CA ASN A 43 5.61 -21.08 15.40
C ASN A 43 6.61 -20.02 14.91
N GLU A 44 7.92 -20.31 14.97
CA GLU A 44 8.94 -19.42 14.42
C GLU A 44 8.79 -19.26 12.90
N ASN A 45 8.49 -20.35 12.17
CA ASN A 45 8.21 -20.26 10.73
C ASN A 45 6.98 -19.38 10.44
N LEU A 46 5.90 -19.55 11.20
CA LEU A 46 4.70 -18.73 11.06
C LEU A 46 4.96 -17.25 11.36
N LYS A 47 5.79 -16.95 12.37
CA LYS A 47 6.21 -15.57 12.65
C LYS A 47 6.99 -14.97 11.49
N HIS A 48 7.91 -15.73 10.89
CA HIS A 48 8.65 -15.27 9.71
C HIS A 48 7.70 -14.97 8.54
N CYS A 49 6.80 -15.89 8.20
CA CYS A 49 5.79 -15.68 7.16
C CYS A 49 4.91 -14.45 7.44
N LEU A 50 4.51 -14.24 8.70
CA LEU A 50 3.69 -13.09 9.09
C LEU A 50 4.44 -11.77 8.90
N ILE A 51 5.73 -11.72 9.26
CA ILE A 51 6.57 -10.53 9.07
C ILE A 51 6.70 -10.20 7.58
N GLU A 52 6.93 -11.21 6.73
CA GLU A 52 7.02 -11.03 5.28
C GLU A 52 5.71 -10.52 4.68
N LEU A 53 4.58 -11.10 5.11
CA LEU A 53 3.25 -10.67 4.66
C LEU A 53 2.96 -9.23 5.11
N GLN A 54 3.30 -8.88 6.35
CA GLN A 54 3.11 -7.54 6.88
C GLN A 54 3.97 -6.51 6.12
N ALA A 55 5.25 -6.82 5.86
CA ALA A 55 6.13 -5.97 5.09
C ALA A 55 5.60 -5.73 3.67
N THR A 56 5.14 -6.80 3.01
CA THR A 56 4.54 -6.74 1.68
C THR A 56 3.27 -5.90 1.67
N ASN A 57 2.41 -6.06 2.68
CA ASN A 57 1.17 -5.29 2.78
C ASN A 57 1.43 -3.79 2.96
N ILE A 58 2.37 -3.41 3.83
CA ILE A 58 2.77 -2.01 4.03
C ILE A 58 3.32 -1.40 2.74
N LEU A 59 4.15 -2.16 2.01
CA LEU A 59 4.69 -1.72 0.72
C LEU A 59 3.58 -1.54 -0.32
N ASN A 60 2.64 -2.47 -0.39
CA ASN A 60 1.50 -2.39 -1.31
C ASN A 60 0.59 -1.21 -0.96
N GLU A 61 0.32 -0.97 0.32
CA GLU A 61 -0.50 0.15 0.76
C GLU A 61 0.14 1.50 0.40
N THR A 62 1.44 1.66 0.69
CA THR A 62 2.18 2.87 0.34
C THR A 62 2.23 3.10 -1.18
N TYR A 63 2.43 2.05 -1.97
CA TYR A 63 2.37 2.13 -3.42
C TYR A 63 0.98 2.53 -3.93
N CYS A 64 -0.07 1.86 -3.47
CA CYS A 64 -1.45 2.14 -3.85
C CYS A 64 -1.86 3.57 -3.48
N ASN A 65 -1.46 4.06 -2.31
CA ASN A 65 -1.73 5.43 -1.89
C ASN A 65 -1.01 6.44 -2.80
N LYS A 66 0.26 6.20 -3.14
CA LYS A 66 0.99 7.03 -4.11
C LYS A 66 0.29 7.06 -5.47
N LEU A 67 -0.14 5.90 -5.97
CA LEU A 67 -0.85 5.80 -7.25
C LEU A 67 -2.18 6.57 -7.23
N ARG A 68 -2.97 6.42 -6.17
CA ARG A 68 -4.22 7.17 -5.98
C ARG A 68 -4.00 8.68 -6.02
N MET A 69 -2.98 9.18 -5.33
CA MET A 69 -2.66 10.61 -5.33
C MET A 69 -2.23 11.10 -6.72
N GLN A 70 -1.45 10.30 -7.45
CA GLN A 70 -1.08 10.64 -8.83
C GLN A 70 -2.28 10.66 -9.77
N LEU A 71 -3.21 9.72 -9.63
CA LEU A 71 -4.45 9.68 -10.42
C LEU A 71 -5.34 10.88 -10.09
N ALA A 72 -5.61 11.14 -8.81
CA ALA A 72 -6.39 12.29 -8.38
C ALA A 72 -5.79 13.61 -8.89
N GLY A 73 -4.46 13.77 -8.83
CA GLY A 73 -3.79 14.95 -9.38
C GLY A 73 -3.84 15.05 -10.91
N LYS A 74 -3.93 13.93 -11.64
CA LYS A 74 -4.14 13.93 -13.09
C LYS A 74 -5.59 14.27 -13.44
N GLU A 75 -6.54 13.68 -12.72
CA GLU A 75 -7.98 13.93 -12.88
C GLU A 75 -8.31 15.39 -12.62
N GLU A 76 -7.81 15.97 -11.53
CA GLU A 76 -7.96 17.39 -11.22
C GLU A 76 -7.35 18.28 -12.30
N LYS A 77 -6.19 17.91 -12.84
CA LYS A 77 -5.60 18.64 -13.98
C LYS A 77 -6.42 18.47 -15.26
N ALA A 78 -7.06 17.32 -15.46
CA ALA A 78 -7.89 17.05 -16.61
C ALA A 78 -9.22 17.82 -16.54
N THR A 79 -9.88 17.87 -15.38
CA THR A 79 -11.09 18.67 -15.17
C THR A 79 -10.78 20.16 -15.35
N ARG A 80 -9.71 20.67 -14.73
CA ARG A 80 -9.25 22.05 -14.94
C ARG A 80 -8.81 22.36 -16.38
N LYS A 81 -8.37 21.35 -17.15
CA LYS A 81 -8.04 21.50 -18.57
C LYS A 81 -9.28 21.45 -19.47
N GLY A 82 -10.28 20.62 -19.15
CA GLY A 82 -11.59 20.62 -19.80
C GLY A 82 -12.38 21.91 -19.51
N GLU A 83 -12.09 22.57 -18.39
CA GLU A 83 -12.59 23.91 -18.05
C GLU A 83 -11.82 25.04 -18.74
N LYS A 84 -10.75 24.77 -19.52
CA LYS A 84 -10.08 25.79 -20.34
C LYS A 84 -10.95 26.14 -21.55
N ARG A 85 -12.11 26.74 -21.29
CA ARG A 85 -12.95 27.48 -22.24
C ARG A 85 -12.27 28.77 -22.70
N GLY A 86 -10.99 28.71 -23.05
CA GLY A 86 -10.17 29.90 -23.34
C GLY A 86 -8.99 29.58 -24.25
N LYS A 87 -9.02 28.46 -24.96
CA LYS A 87 -8.10 28.18 -26.06
C LYS A 87 -8.91 28.11 -27.36
N LEU A 88 -8.47 28.86 -28.37
CA LEU A 88 -9.03 28.78 -29.72
C LEU A 88 -8.99 27.34 -30.29
N MET A 89 -7.99 26.55 -29.87
CA MET A 89 -7.87 25.11 -30.15
C MET A 89 -7.93 24.31 -28.83
N GLY A 90 -8.94 23.46 -28.67
CA GLY A 90 -9.21 22.73 -27.43
C GLY A 90 -8.14 21.73 -27.00
N ASP A 91 -7.39 21.16 -27.94
CA ASP A 91 -6.39 20.11 -27.69
C ASP A 91 -4.93 20.60 -27.74
N GLY A 92 -4.69 21.78 -28.32
CA GLY A 92 -3.35 22.37 -28.44
C GLY A 92 -2.48 21.75 -29.54
N LEU A 93 -3.05 20.96 -30.45
CA LEU A 93 -2.36 20.51 -31.65
C LEU A 93 -2.55 21.50 -32.81
N PRO A 94 -1.57 21.65 -33.72
CA PRO A 94 -1.74 22.42 -34.93
C PRO A 94 -2.82 21.81 -35.82
N HIS A 95 -3.83 22.60 -36.19
CA HIS A 95 -4.87 22.21 -37.14
C HIS A 95 -4.84 23.17 -38.33
N MET A 96 -5.00 22.64 -39.54
CA MET A 96 -5.25 23.45 -40.72
C MET A 96 -6.76 23.64 -40.81
N LEU A 97 -7.23 24.85 -40.50
CA LEU A 97 -8.64 25.20 -40.60
C LEU A 97 -8.93 25.82 -41.96
N THR A 98 -10.16 25.67 -42.42
CA THR A 98 -10.69 26.49 -43.51
C THR A 98 -10.98 27.91 -43.02
N ASP A 99 -11.12 28.86 -43.94
CA ASP A 99 -11.31 30.29 -43.62
C ASP A 99 -12.55 30.50 -42.73
N ASP A 100 -13.66 29.87 -43.09
CA ASP A 100 -14.94 29.94 -42.36
C ASP A 100 -14.82 29.35 -40.93
N GLU A 101 -14.22 28.16 -40.80
CA GLU A 101 -14.02 27.49 -39.51
C GLU A 101 -13.12 28.30 -38.56
N PHE A 102 -12.12 29.01 -39.12
CA PHE A 102 -11.27 29.89 -38.33
C PHE A 102 -12.05 31.11 -37.82
N TYR A 103 -12.83 31.74 -38.69
CA TYR A 103 -13.64 32.91 -38.32
C TYR A 103 -14.64 32.59 -37.21
N GLU A 104 -15.39 31.49 -37.34
CA GLU A 104 -16.36 31.04 -36.33
C GLU A 104 -15.68 30.82 -34.96
N ARG A 105 -14.55 30.11 -34.94
CA ARG A 105 -13.77 29.87 -33.71
C ARG A 105 -13.30 31.15 -33.04
N VAL A 106 -12.90 32.16 -33.83
CA VAL A 106 -12.43 33.45 -33.28
C VAL A 106 -13.59 34.23 -32.69
N VAL A 107 -14.76 34.26 -33.34
CA VAL A 107 -15.97 34.92 -32.83
C VAL A 107 -16.38 34.32 -31.48
N GLU A 108 -16.52 33.00 -31.40
CA GLU A 108 -16.85 32.28 -30.16
C GLU A 108 -15.86 32.61 -29.03
N PHE A 109 -14.57 32.70 -29.36
CA PHE A 109 -13.53 33.04 -28.39
C PHE A 109 -13.64 34.49 -27.91
N THR A 110 -13.88 35.45 -28.80
CA THR A 110 -14.03 36.88 -28.45
C THR A 110 -15.29 37.17 -27.64
N GLU A 111 -16.42 36.52 -27.95
CA GLU A 111 -17.66 36.67 -27.21
C GLU A 111 -17.54 36.14 -25.78
N TRP A 112 -16.72 35.11 -25.55
CA TRP A 112 -16.45 34.56 -24.23
C TRP A 112 -15.57 35.46 -23.34
N GLN A 113 -14.72 36.32 -23.92
CA GLN A 113 -13.82 37.19 -23.15
C GLN A 113 -14.46 38.50 -22.64
N CYS A 114 -15.67 38.83 -23.11
CA CYS A 114 -16.47 39.98 -22.66
C CYS A 114 -17.37 39.62 -21.48
#